data_AF-A0A6B3GV65-F1
#
_entry.id   AF-A0A6B3GV65-F1
#
_cell.length_a   1.000
_cell.length_b   1.000
_cell.length_c   1.000
_cell.angle_alpha   90.00
_cell.angle_beta   90.00
_cell.angle_gamma   90.00
#
_symmetry.space_group_name_H-M   'P 1'
#
loop_
_entity.id
_entity.type
_entity.pdbx_description
1 polymer ?
#
loop_
_entity_poly.entity_id
_entity_poly.type
_entity_poly.pdbx_seq_one_letter_code
_entity_poly.pdbx_strand_id
1 'polypeptide(L)'
;TTNRGGGDCRERPAAEYVAERLADAGIEPTLLERTPGRTNVVARIPGTDPSADALLVHGHLDVVPAEPADWTVHPFSGEVRDGVVWGRGAVDMKNMDAM
;
A
#
# COMPACT_ATOMS: atom_id res chain seq x y z
N THR A 1 -3.10 2.09 -5.84
CA THR A 1 -4.18 1.95 -6.86
C THR A 1 -5.31 2.87 -6.48
N THR A 2 -6.21 3.25 -7.40
CA THR A 2 -7.30 4.21 -7.08
C THR A 2 -8.61 3.46 -6.87
N ASN A 3 -9.23 3.61 -5.70
CA ASN A 3 -10.54 3.03 -5.38
C ASN A 3 -11.62 4.10 -5.51
N ARG A 4 -12.61 3.86 -6.39
CA ARG A 4 -13.69 4.83 -6.70
C ARG A 4 -14.98 4.59 -5.91
N GLY A 5 -15.01 3.60 -5.01
CA GLY A 5 -16.18 3.32 -4.17
C GLY A 5 -17.30 2.52 -4.86
N GLY A 6 -17.02 1.81 -5.97
CA GLY A 6 -18.02 1.06 -6.74
C GLY A 6 -17.74 -0.44 -6.88
N GLY A 7 -16.70 -0.97 -6.23
CA GLY A 7 -16.32 -2.38 -6.36
C GLY A 7 -15.61 -2.74 -7.67
N ASP A 8 -14.97 -1.77 -8.33
CA ASP A 8 -14.16 -2.01 -9.54
C ASP A 8 -12.88 -2.82 -9.28
N CYS A 9 -12.45 -2.88 -8.01
CA CYS A 9 -11.44 -3.78 -7.47
C CYS A 9 -10.19 -3.92 -8.35
N ARG A 10 -9.29 -2.92 -8.33
CA ARG A 10 -8.05 -2.90 -9.13
C ARG A 10 -6.82 -2.73 -8.26
N GLU A 11 -6.84 -3.31 -7.07
CA GLU A 11 -5.81 -3.16 -6.05
C GLU A 11 -4.65 -4.15 -6.19
N ARG A 12 -4.87 -5.27 -6.89
CA ARG A 12 -3.87 -6.33 -7.08
C ARG A 12 -2.46 -5.85 -7.46
N PRO A 13 -2.26 -4.95 -8.43
CA PRO A 13 -0.91 -4.50 -8.79
C PRO A 13 -0.17 -3.82 -7.64
N ALA A 14 -0.88 -3.14 -6.73
CA ALA A 14 -0.24 -2.54 -5.55
C ALA A 14 0.16 -3.61 -4.52
N ALA A 15 -0.68 -4.62 -4.32
CA ALA A 15 -0.36 -5.75 -3.44
C ALA A 15 0.84 -6.55 -3.95
N GLU A 16 0.91 -6.79 -5.27
CA GLU A 16 2.05 -7.47 -5.91
C GLU A 16 3.34 -6.65 -5.79
N TYR A 17 3.28 -5.33 -5.97
CA TYR A 17 4.45 -4.45 -5.75
C TYR A 17 5.01 -4.57 -4.32
N VAL A 18 4.14 -4.55 -3.31
CA VAL A 18 4.55 -4.69 -1.91
C VAL A 18 5.07 -6.09 -1.62
N ALA A 19 4.42 -7.14 -2.15
CA ALA A 19 4.88 -8.51 -2.01
C ALA A 19 6.30 -8.69 -2.56
N GLU A 20 6.59 -8.12 -3.73
CA GLU A 20 7.92 -8.15 -4.33
C GLU A 20 8.98 -7.47 -3.44
N ARG A 21 8.65 -6.32 -2.83
CA ARG A 21 9.56 -5.64 -1.89
C ARG A 21 9.79 -6.42 -0.59
N LEU A 22 8.76 -7.09 -0.08
CA LEU A 22 8.91 -7.99 1.07
C LEU A 22 9.81 -9.18 0.72
N ALA A 23 9.60 -9.80 -0.44
CA ALA A 23 10.40 -10.92 -0.91
C ALA A 23 11.88 -10.53 -1.11
N ASP A 24 12.15 -9.35 -1.70
CA ASP A 24 13.52 -8.81 -1.82
C ASP A 24 14.22 -8.62 -0.48
N ALA A 25 13.44 -8.31 0.57
CA ALA A 25 13.93 -8.20 1.95
C ALA A 25 14.04 -9.55 2.68
N GLY A 26 13.75 -10.67 2.01
CA GLY A 26 13.77 -12.01 2.59
C GLY A 26 12.56 -12.34 3.46
N ILE A 27 11.47 -11.58 3.34
CA ILE A 27 10.21 -11.80 4.05
C ILE A 27 9.21 -12.42 3.08
N GLU A 28 8.77 -13.65 3.37
CA GLU A 28 7.83 -14.37 2.50
C GLU A 28 6.42 -13.75 2.55
N PRO A 29 5.92 -13.16 1.45
CA PRO A 29 4.58 -12.59 1.38
C PRO A 29 3.54 -13.64 0.97
N THR A 30 2.31 -13.47 1.44
CA THR A 30 1.13 -14.22 0.99
C THR A 30 0.10 -13.25 0.41
N LEU A 31 -0.31 -13.50 -0.83
CA LEU A 31 -1.41 -12.77 -1.46
C LEU A 31 -2.75 -13.44 -1.16
N LEU A 32 -3.68 -12.69 -0.57
CA LEU A 32 -5.02 -13.16 -0.21
C LEU A 32 -6.06 -12.35 -0.97
N GLU A 33 -6.80 -13.01 -1.87
CA GLU A 33 -7.77 -12.35 -2.75
C GLU A 33 -9.18 -12.92 -2.53
N ARG A 34 -9.96 -12.26 -1.66
CA ARG A 34 -11.36 -12.65 -1.40
C ARG A 34 -12.29 -12.30 -2.55
N THR A 35 -12.05 -11.16 -3.18
CA THR A 35 -12.80 -10.66 -4.34
C THR A 35 -11.78 -10.38 -5.44
N PRO A 36 -12.01 -10.83 -6.69
CA PRO A 36 -11.06 -10.62 -7.78
C PRO A 36 -10.62 -9.15 -7.87
N GLY A 37 -9.30 -8.92 -7.86
CA GLY A 37 -8.70 -7.60 -7.91
C GLY A 37 -8.56 -6.87 -6.56
N ARG A 38 -9.30 -7.29 -5.51
CA ARG A 38 -9.16 -6.83 -4.12
C ARG A 38 -8.21 -7.75 -3.36
N THR A 39 -6.93 -7.60 -3.65
CA THR A 39 -5.86 -8.42 -3.07
C THR A 39 -5.30 -7.77 -1.81
N ASN A 40 -5.19 -8.54 -0.73
CA ASN A 40 -4.37 -8.20 0.44
C ASN A 40 -3.00 -8.86 0.29
N VAL A 41 -1.96 -8.20 0.77
CA VAL A 41 -0.64 -8.80 0.98
C VAL A 41 -0.42 -8.93 2.48
N VAL A 42 -0.02 -10.11 2.93
CA VAL A 42 0.23 -10.41 4.34
C VAL A 42 1.58 -11.07 4.45
N ALA A 43 2.39 -10.65 5.41
CA ALA A 43 3.62 -11.32 5.76
C ALA A 43 3.67 -11.56 7.27
N ARG A 44 4.46 -12.55 7.69
CA ARG A 44 4.70 -12.86 9.10
C ARG A 44 6.20 -12.98 9.33
N ILE A 45 6.70 -12.17 10.26
CA ILE A 45 8.06 -12.31 10.79
C ILE A 45 7.94 -13.06 12.13
N PRO A 46 8.53 -14.26 12.26
CA PRO A 46 8.54 -14.97 13.54
C PRO A 46 9.27 -14.16 14.62
N GLY A 47 8.62 -13.98 15.76
CA GLY A 47 9.28 -13.43 16.95
C GLY A 47 10.22 -14.46 17.61
N THR A 48 11.05 -14.00 18.53
CA THR A 48 11.95 -14.88 19.30
C THR A 48 11.22 -15.71 20.36
N ASP A 49 10.03 -15.27 20.78
CA ASP A 49 9.13 -16.02 21.67
C ASP A 49 7.85 -16.41 20.90
N PRO A 50 7.67 -17.71 20.57
CA PRO A 50 6.49 -18.19 19.86
C PRO A 50 5.22 -18.23 20.73
N SER A 51 5.33 -18.05 22.05
CA SER A 51 4.20 -18.03 22.98
C SER A 51 3.61 -16.63 23.21
N ALA A 52 4.34 -15.58 22.81
CA ALA A 52 3.87 -14.21 22.91
C ALA A 52 2.75 -13.92 21.88
N ASP A 53 1.87 -12.98 22.24
CA ASP A 53 0.83 -12.50 21.33
C ASP A 53 1.45 -11.82 20.10
N ALA A 54 0.79 -11.97 18.94
CA ALA A 54 1.22 -11.32 17.72
C ALA A 54 0.83 -9.85 17.69
N LEU A 55 1.78 -8.98 17.32
CA LEU A 55 1.49 -7.60 16.93
C LEU A 55 1.07 -7.56 15.45
N LEU A 56 -0.09 -6.98 15.17
CA LEU A 56 -0.53 -6.71 13.81
C LEU A 56 -0.23 -5.26 13.45
N VAL A 57 0.66 -5.06 12.48
CA VAL A 57 0.80 -3.80 11.76
C VAL A 57 -0.03 -3.91 10.49
N HIS A 58 -0.94 -2.97 10.25
CA HIS A 58 -1.83 -2.99 9.09
C HIS A 58 -1.95 -1.60 8.45
N GLY A 59 -2.25 -1.60 7.16
CA GLY A 59 -2.50 -0.41 6.37
C GLY A 59 -3.30 -0.71 5.10
N HIS A 60 -3.55 0.31 4.28
CA HIS A 60 -4.26 0.18 3.01
C HIS A 60 -3.45 0.79 1.86
N LEU A 61 -3.47 0.11 0.71
CA LEU A 61 -2.66 0.47 -0.45
C LEU A 61 -3.42 1.30 -1.51
N ASP A 62 -4.75 1.32 -1.40
CA ASP A 62 -5.60 2.10 -2.26
C ASP A 62 -5.62 3.57 -1.85
N VAL A 63 -6.06 4.41 -2.77
CA VAL A 63 -6.22 5.84 -2.53
C VAL A 63 -7.53 6.28 -3.17
N VAL A 64 -8.12 7.34 -2.62
CA VAL A 64 -9.27 7.99 -3.26
C VAL A 64 -8.86 8.68 -4.57
N PRO A 65 -9.81 8.96 -5.48
CA PRO A 65 -9.50 9.69 -6.72
C PRO A 65 -8.87 11.06 -6.46
N ALA A 66 -8.14 11.54 -7.46
CA ALA A 66 -7.59 12.89 -7.51
C ALA A 66 -7.68 13.38 -8.96
N GLU A 67 -8.17 14.61 -9.15
CA GLU A 67 -8.26 15.27 -10.45
C GLU A 67 -7.01 16.13 -10.66
N PRO A 68 -6.16 15.85 -11.67
CA PRO A 68 -4.96 16.64 -11.91
C PRO A 68 -5.18 18.15 -12.04
N ALA A 69 -6.33 18.59 -12.57
CA ALA A 69 -6.64 20.02 -12.71
C ALA A 69 -6.77 20.76 -11.36
N ASP A 70 -7.09 20.05 -10.28
CA ASP A 70 -7.21 20.62 -8.93
C ASP A 70 -5.86 20.72 -8.19
N TRP A 71 -4.77 20.26 -8.81
CA TRP A 71 -3.45 20.15 -8.17
C TRP A 71 -2.41 21.05 -8.85
N THR A 72 -1.53 21.62 -8.04
CA THR A 72 -0.36 22.39 -8.50
C THR A 72 0.78 21.48 -9.02
N VAL A 73 0.71 20.19 -8.69
CA VAL A 73 1.62 19.12 -9.11
C VAL A 73 0.78 17.89 -9.41
N HIS A 74 1.07 17.16 -10.49
CA HIS A 74 0.28 15.99 -10.84
C HIS A 74 0.17 14.99 -9.65
N PRO A 75 -1.04 14.61 -9.21
CA PRO A 75 -1.26 13.92 -7.93
C PRO A 75 -0.58 12.56 -7.82
N PHE A 76 -0.25 11.93 -8.95
CA PHE A 76 0.40 10.61 -8.99
C PHE A 76 1.86 10.68 -9.46
N SER A 77 2.47 11.86 -9.49
CA SER A 77 3.89 12.02 -9.88
C SER A 77 4.88 11.61 -8.79
N GLY A 78 4.50 11.79 -7.51
CA GLY A 78 5.44 11.63 -6.40
C GLY A 78 6.53 12.71 -6.36
N GLU A 79 6.27 13.89 -6.93
CA GLU A 79 7.27 14.96 -7.01
C GLU A 79 7.76 15.37 -5.60
N VAL A 80 9.07 15.54 -5.46
CA VAL A 80 9.67 16.12 -4.27
C VAL A 80 9.86 17.61 -4.51
N ARG A 81 9.17 18.46 -3.74
CA ARG A 81 9.26 19.92 -3.83
C ARG A 81 9.20 20.52 -2.43
N ASP A 82 10.10 21.45 -2.14
CA ASP A 82 10.23 22.11 -0.84
C ASP A 82 10.44 21.13 0.33
N GLY A 83 11.18 20.05 0.07
CA GLY A 83 11.54 19.05 1.08
C GLY A 83 10.42 18.05 1.43
N VAL A 84 9.29 18.06 0.72
CA VAL A 84 8.19 17.12 0.93
C VAL A 84 7.79 16.40 -0.36
N VAL A 85 7.22 15.20 -0.21
CA VAL A 85 6.65 14.42 -1.32
C VAL A 85 5.22 14.88 -1.56
N TRP A 86 4.93 15.37 -2.76
CA TRP A 86 3.59 15.71 -3.22
C TRP A 86 2.96 14.52 -3.92
N GLY A 87 1.84 14.04 -3.38
CA GLY A 87 1.06 13.01 -4.07
C GLY A 87 -0.18 12.54 -3.31
N ARG A 88 -1.20 12.13 -4.08
CA ARG A 88 -2.34 11.38 -3.55
C ARG A 88 -1.83 10.05 -3.01
N GLY A 89 -2.06 9.84 -1.71
CA GLY A 89 -1.58 8.68 -0.99
C GLY A 89 -0.31 8.91 -0.18
N ALA A 90 0.37 10.06 -0.36
CA ALA A 90 1.61 10.36 0.35
C ALA A 90 1.42 10.37 1.88
N VAL A 91 0.27 10.88 2.36
CA VAL A 91 -0.06 10.88 3.80
C VAL A 91 -1.04 9.78 4.19
N ASP A 92 -2.00 9.45 3.32
CA ASP A 92 -3.05 8.47 3.59
C ASP A 92 -3.04 7.33 2.55
N MET A 93 -2.43 6.18 2.86
CA MET A 93 -1.51 6.00 4.00
C MET A 93 -0.17 5.37 3.60
N LYS A 94 0.24 5.59 2.35
CA LYS A 94 1.41 4.93 1.78
C LYS A 94 2.73 5.34 2.42
N ASN A 95 2.81 6.47 3.12
CA ASN A 95 3.97 6.76 3.94
C ASN A 95 4.16 5.72 5.06
N MET A 96 3.08 5.36 5.75
CA MET A 96 3.11 4.39 6.85
C MET A 96 3.49 3.00 6.33
N ASP A 97 3.00 2.63 5.15
CA ASP A 97 3.32 1.34 4.53
C ASP A 97 4.76 1.25 4.00
N ALA A 98 5.39 2.40 3.70
CA ALA A 98 6.73 2.47 3.11
C ALA A 98 7.86 2.79 4.12
N MET A 99 7.53 3.02 5.41
CA MET A 99 8.53 3.18 6.48
C MET A 99 9.19 1.84 6.84
#